data_AF-A0A1F3VC49-F1
#
_entry.id   AF-A0A1F3VC49-F1
#
_cell.length_a   1.000
_cell.length_b   1.000
_cell.length_c   1.000
_cell.angle_alpha   90.00
_cell.angle_beta   90.00
_cell.angle_gamma   90.00
#
_symmetry.space_group_name_H-M   'P 1'
#
loop_
_entity.id
_entity.type
_entity.pdbx_description
1 polymer ?
#
loop_
_entity_poly.entity_id
_entity_poly.type
_entity_poly.pdbx_seq_one_letter_code
_entity_poly.pdbx_strand_id
1 'polypeptide(L)' 'MLEIILFIFRYIPFWTIPIMIIALEFTYIYWLKSYARVSYFFGSISFICLLFIIYYFLAGSPDRSSSIIANLLT' A
#
# COMPACT_ATOMS: atom_id res chain seq x y z
N MET A 1 4.82 18.01 9.21
CA MET A 1 3.89 17.35 8.28
C MET A 1 4.62 16.67 7.13
N LEU A 2 5.48 17.38 6.38
CA LEU A 2 6.27 16.79 5.29
C LEU A 2 7.13 15.60 5.73
N GLU A 3 7.82 15.70 6.87
CA GLU A 3 8.64 14.60 7.43
C GLU A 3 7.87 13.29 7.63
N ILE A 4 6.61 13.38 8.05
CA ILE A 4 5.75 12.20 8.27
C ILE A 4 5.40 11.56 6.93
N ILE A 5 5.11 12.36 5.91
CA ILE A 5 4.84 11.88 4.56
C ILE A 5 6.09 11.18 4.03
N LEU A 6 7.27 11.80 4.12
CA LEU A 6 8.53 11.21 3.68
C LEU A 6 8.84 9.90 4.42
N PHE A 7 8.56 9.82 5.72
CA PHE A 7 8.67 8.58 6.50
C PHE A 7 7.76 7.48 5.94
N ILE A 8 6.48 7.77 5.71
CA ILE A 8 5.51 6.79 5.18
C ILE A 8 5.98 6.24 3.82
N PHE A 9 6.47 7.12 2.93
CA PHE A 9 6.97 6.71 1.61
C PHE A 9 8.34 6.00 1.65
N ARG A 10 9.17 6.30 2.64
CA ARG A 10 10.45 5.59 2.86
C ARG A 10 10.23 4.16 3.34
N TYR A 11 9.21 3.94 4.18
CA TYR A 11 8.92 2.65 4.81
C TYR A 11 7.69 1.97 4.21
N ILE A 12 7.47 2.11 2.90
CA ILE A 12 6.33 1.48 2.20
C ILE A 12 6.16 -0.02 2.52
N PRO A 13 7.21 -0.86 2.39
CA PRO A 13 7.05 -2.30 2.63
C PRO A 13 6.61 -2.64 4.06
N PHE A 14 7.00 -1.81 5.03
CA PHE A 14 6.70 -2.03 6.44
C PHE A 14 5.20 -2.01 6.73
N TRP A 15 4.44 -1.09 6.12
CA TRP A 15 2.99 -1.00 6.34
C TRP A 15 2.16 -1.65 5.24
N THR A 16 2.62 -1.65 3.98
CA THR A 16 1.85 -2.25 2.88
C THR A 16 1.76 -3.76 2.96
N ILE A 17 2.85 -4.46 3.30
CA ILE A 17 2.85 -5.94 3.33
C ILE A 17 1.87 -6.49 4.39
N PRO A 18 1.91 -6.03 5.67
CA PRO A 18 0.94 -6.50 6.67
C PRO A 18 -0.50 -6.17 6.29
N ILE A 19 -0.77 -4.94 5.82
CA ILE A 19 -2.12 -4.52 5.43
C ILE A 19 -2.62 -5.36 4.25
N MET A 20 -1.76 -5.60 3.25
CA MET A 20 -2.11 -6.39 2.07
C MET A 20 -2.49 -7.82 2.45
N ILE A 21 -1.72 -8.49 3.32
CA ILE A 21 -1.99 -9.86 3.77
C ILE A 21 -3.33 -9.92 4.51
N ILE A 22 -3.56 -9.01 5.46
CA ILE A 22 -4.79 -8.96 6.24
C ILE A 22 -5.99 -8.67 5.33
N ALA A 23 -5.88 -7.67 4.45
CA ALA A 23 -6.96 -7.29 3.55
C ALA A 23 -7.28 -8.42 2.55
N LEU A 24 -6.28 -9.15 2.06
CA LEU A 24 -6.47 -10.25 1.12
C LEU A 24 -7.22 -11.42 1.77
N GLU A 25 -6.92 -11.73 3.04
CA GLU A 25 -7.65 -12.74 3.83
C GLU A 25 -9.13 -12.37 3.98
N PHE A 26 -9.43 -11.12 4.36
CA PHE A 26 -10.82 -10.67 4.45
C PHE A 26 -11.52 -10.62 3.09
N THR A 27 -10.81 -10.23 2.03
CA THR A 27 -11.33 -10.27 0.66
C THR A 27 -11.83 -11.66 0.31
N TYR A 28 -11.02 -12.69 0.59
CA TYR A 28 -11.34 -14.09 0.36
C TYR A 28 -12.53 -14.57 1.21
N ILE A 29 -12.53 -14.31 2.51
CA ILE A 29 -13.61 -14.72 3.42
C ILE A 29 -14.96 -14.09 3.01
N TYR A 30 -14.99 -12.79 2.74
CA TYR A 30 -16.24 -12.11 2.36
C TYR A 30 -16.70 -12.47 0.95
N TRP A 31 -15.76 -12.79 0.05
CA TRP A 31 -16.08 -13.32 -1.26
C TRP A 31 -16.80 -14.67 -1.17
N LEU A 32 -16.26 -15.61 -0.39
CA LEU A 32 -16.89 -16.92 -0.14
C LEU A 32 -18.29 -16.81 0.48
N LYS A 33 -18.47 -15.82 1.35
CA LYS A 33 -19.78 -15.55 1.99
C LYS A 33 -20.74 -14.72 1.11
N SER A 34 -20.39 -14.47 -0.15
CA SER A 34 -21.20 -13.68 -1.10
C SER A 34 -21.47 -12.22 -0.66
N TYR A 35 -20.67 -11.67 0.27
CA TYR A 35 -20.73 -10.26 0.65
C TYR A 35 -19.85 -9.42 -0.28
N ALA A 36 -20.27 -9.30 -1.54
CA ALA A 36 -19.47 -8.71 -2.63
C ALA A 36 -18.95 -7.29 -2.31
N ARG A 37 -19.80 -6.40 -1.77
CA ARG A 37 -19.40 -5.02 -1.43
C ARG A 37 -18.25 -4.97 -0.41
N VAL A 38 -18.30 -5.83 0.60
CA VAL A 38 -17.26 -5.87 1.65
C VAL A 38 -15.98 -6.52 1.09
N SER A 39 -16.12 -7.57 0.30
CA SER A 39 -14.99 -8.19 -0.40
C SER A 39 -14.28 -7.19 -1.32
N TYR A 40 -15.01 -6.42 -2.14
CA TYR A 40 -14.42 -5.40 -3.01
C TYR A 40 -13.74 -4.27 -2.23
N PHE A 41 -14.28 -3.88 -1.08
CA PHE A 41 -13.63 -2.90 -0.21
C PHE A 41 -12.24 -3.37 0.23
N PHE A 42 -12.13 -4.56 0.84
CA PHE A 42 -10.83 -5.11 1.24
C PHE A 42 -9.92 -5.41 0.04
N GLY A 43 -10.50 -5.87 -1.08
CA GLY A 43 -9.76 -6.13 -2.32
C GLY A 43 -9.12 -4.86 -2.88
N SER A 44 -9.85 -3.74 -2.84
CA SER A 44 -9.33 -2.43 -3.26
C SER A 44 -8.18 -1.94 -2.37
N ILE A 45 -8.24 -2.17 -1.05
CA ILE A 45 -7.14 -1.85 -0.12
C ILE A 45 -5.90 -2.68 -0.45
N SER A 46 -6.08 -3.99 -0.66
CA SER A 46 -5.00 -4.89 -1.05
C SER A 46 -4.37 -4.47 -2.38
N PHE A 47 -5.19 -4.09 -3.36
CA PHE A 47 -4.73 -3.58 -4.66
C PHE A 47 -3.94 -2.26 -4.52
N ILE A 48 -4.39 -1.32 -3.69
CA ILE A 48 -3.64 -0.08 -3.40
C ILE A 48 -2.29 -0.42 -2.77
N CYS A 49 -2.23 -1.33 -1.81
CA CYS A 49 -0.98 -1.77 -1.21
C CYS A 49 -0.02 -2.39 -2.24
N LEU A 50 -0.55 -3.19 -3.17
CA LEU A 50 0.23 -3.75 -4.28
C LEU A 50 0.83 -2.64 -5.16
N LEU A 51 0.07 -1.59 -5.50
CA LEU A 51 0.58 -0.47 -6.28
C LEU A 51 1.73 0.26 -5.56
N PHE A 52 1.61 0.47 -4.25
CA PHE A 52 2.70 1.05 -3.45
C PHE A 52 3.94 0.16 -3.42
N ILE A 53 3.77 -1.17 -3.30
CA ILE A 53 4.88 -2.12 -3.36
C ILE A 53 5.58 -2.05 -4.72
N ILE A 54 4.82 -2.06 -5.83
CA ILE A 54 5.37 -1.95 -7.19
C ILE A 54 6.14 -0.64 -7.32
N TYR A 55 5.55 0.48 -6.91
CA TYR A 55 6.22 1.78 -6.90
C TYR A 55 7.54 1.73 -6.12
N TYR A 56 7.54 1.14 -4.92
CA TYR A 56 8.73 1.04 -4.08
C TYR A 56 9.83 0.19 -4.73
N PHE A 57 9.46 -0.92 -5.38
CA PHE A 57 10.40 -1.74 -6.16
C PHE A 57 11.00 -0.96 -7.34
N LEU A 58 10.20 -0.16 -8.04
CA LEU A 58 10.67 0.72 -9.12
C LEU A 58 11.59 1.84 -8.61
N ALA A 59 11.34 2.36 -7.40
CA ALA A 59 12.22 3.33 -6.76
C ALA A 59 13.57 2.71 -6.35
N GLY A 60 13.63 1.42 -6.05
CA GLY A 60 14.86 0.64 -5.84
C GLY A 60 15.59 0.89 -4.51
N SER A 61 15.34 2.01 -3.83
CA SER A 61 15.85 2.26 -2.48
C SER A 61 14.90 3.13 -1.64
N PRO A 62 14.93 3.00 -0.30
CA PRO A 62 14.13 3.84 0.60
C PRO A 62 14.38 5.34 0.39
N ASP A 63 15.64 5.73 0.19
CA ASP A 63 16.04 7.13 0.02
C ASP A 63 15.60 7.71 -1.33
N ARG A 64 15.58 6.86 -2.38
CA ARG A 64 15.06 7.24 -3.68
C ARG A 64 13.53 7.36 -3.69
N SER A 65 12.85 6.49 -2.95
CA SER A 65 11.39 6.55 -2.76
C SER A 65 10.96 7.89 -2.14
N SER A 66 11.58 8.28 -1.02
CA SER A 66 11.23 9.55 -0.37
C SER A 66 11.62 10.78 -1.19
N SER A 67 12.77 10.77 -1.88
CA SER A 67 13.20 11.90 -2.72
C SER A 67 12.34 12.13 -3.96
N ILE A 68 11.84 11.06 -4.61
CA ILE A 68 10.89 11.19 -5.73
C ILE A 68 9.64 11.95 -5.28
N ILE A 69 9.12 11.60 -4.10
CA ILE A 69 7.93 12.26 -3.53
C ILE A 69 8.25 13.67 -3.06
N ALA A 70 9.43 13.89 -2.47
CA ALA A 70 9.87 15.23 -2.08
C ALA A 70 9.88 16.18 -3.29
N ASN A 71 10.47 15.77 -4.41
CA ASN A 71 10.52 16.55 -5.65
C ASN A 71 9.14 16.79 -6.27
N LEU A 72 8.14 15.95 -5.99
CA LEU A 72 6.77 16.12 -6.46
C LEU A 72 5.99 17.15 -5.61
N LEU A 73 6.40 17.34 -4.35
CA LEU A 73 5.69 18.17 -3.37
C LEU A 73 6.26 19.60 -3.25
N THR A 74 7.46 19.84 -3.78
CA THR A 74 8.09 21.17 -3.94
C THR A 74 7.92 21.70 -5.35
#